data_AF-A0A956JKC2-F1
#
_entry.id   AF-A0A956JKC2-F1
#
_cell.length_a   1.000
_cell.length_b   1.000
_cell.length_c   1.000
_cell.angle_alpha   90.00
_cell.angle_beta   90.00
_cell.angle_gamma   90.00
#
_symmetry.space_group_name_H-M   'P 1'
#
loop_
_entity.id
_entity.type
_entity.pdbx_description
1 polymer ?
#
loop_
_entity_poly.entity_id
_entity_poly.type
_entity_poly.pdbx_seq_one_letter_code
_entity_poly.pdbx_strand_id
1 'polypeptide(L)'
;MVAAADDGRVVAVDPAGETRWTFTAGKDVRAPLALGPDDTIYAAALDGMLYALRPDGALRWSFTAGGPIASAPVIDAAGRV
;
A
#
# COMPACT_ATOMS: atom_id res chain seq x y z
N MET A 1 4.23 -10.11 9.11
CA MET A 1 4.01 -9.83 7.68
C MET A 1 4.82 -8.59 7.36
N VAL A 2 5.66 -8.63 6.33
CA VAL A 2 6.37 -7.44 5.85
C VAL A 2 5.83 -7.13 4.47
N ALA A 3 5.43 -5.89 4.22
CA ALA A 3 4.96 -5.42 2.92
C ALA A 3 5.97 -4.44 2.33
N ALA A 4 6.31 -4.59 1.05
CA ALA A 4 7.21 -3.70 0.32
C ALA A 4 6.62 -3.32 -1.04
N ALA A 5 6.99 -2.14 -1.53
CA ALA A 5 6.65 -1.68 -2.87
C ALA A 5 7.82 -1.95 -3.83
N ASP A 6 7.55 -2.60 -4.97
CA ASP A 6 8.54 -2.91 -6.00
C ASP A 6 7.87 -2.88 -7.39
N ASP A 7 8.43 -2.12 -8.34
CA ASP A 7 7.98 -2.03 -9.75
C ASP A 7 6.44 -2.00 -9.95
N GLY A 8 5.73 -1.16 -9.18
CA GLY A 8 4.27 -1.05 -9.29
C GLY A 8 3.47 -2.08 -8.48
N ARG A 9 4.13 -2.88 -7.66
CA ARG A 9 3.54 -3.97 -6.90
C ARG A 9 3.72 -3.73 -5.40
N VAL A 10 2.75 -4.17 -4.62
CA VAL A 10 2.88 -4.38 -3.18
C VAL A 10 3.01 -5.87 -2.94
N VAL A 11 4.13 -6.29 -2.37
CA VAL A 11 4.41 -7.68 -2.07
C VAL A 11 4.41 -7.87 -0.57
N ALA A 12 3.63 -8.83 -0.08
CA ALA A 12 3.71 -9.27 1.30
C ALA A 12 4.47 -10.58 1.40
N VAL A 13 5.41 -10.63 2.33
CA VAL A 13 6.21 -11.82 2.63
C VAL A 13 5.98 -12.31 4.05
N ASP A 14 6.24 -13.60 4.24
CA ASP A 14 6.31 -14.22 5.56
C ASP A 14 7.68 -13.96 6.24
N PRO A 15 7.87 -14.39 7.50
CA PRO A 15 9.16 -14.22 8.19
C PRO A 15 10.34 -14.98 7.56
N ALA A 16 10.07 -16.00 6.74
CA ALA A 16 11.10 -16.74 6.01
C ALA A 16 11.46 -16.05 4.67
N GLY A 17 10.72 -14.99 4.29
CA GLY A 17 10.91 -14.24 3.05
C GLY A 17 10.08 -14.78 1.88
N GLU A 18 9.17 -15.71 2.10
CA GLU A 18 8.32 -16.27 1.05
C GLU A 18 7.10 -15.37 0.78
N THR A 19 6.79 -15.17 -0.50
CA THR A 19 5.66 -14.34 -0.94
C THR A 19 4.33 -14.97 -0.54
N ARG A 20 3.54 -14.25 0.25
CA ARG A 20 2.16 -14.61 0.61
C ARG A 20 1.15 -14.13 -0.42
N TRP A 21 1.32 -12.88 -0.87
CA TRP A 21 0.46 -12.29 -1.90
C TRP A 21 1.18 -11.13 -2.59
N THR A 22 0.62 -10.75 -3.74
CA THR A 22 1.06 -9.58 -4.50
C THR A 22 -0.16 -8.82 -4.98
N PHE A 23 -0.18 -7.52 -4.69
CA PHE A 23 -1.12 -6.58 -5.27
C PHE A 23 -0.40 -5.80 -6.38
N THR A 24 -0.92 -5.80 -7.59
CA THR A 24 -0.39 -4.99 -8.68
C THR A 24 -1.27 -3.77 -8.83
N ALA A 25 -0.72 -2.58 -8.58
CA ALA A 25 -1.41 -1.34 -8.89
C ALA A 25 -1.43 -1.13 -10.41
N GLY A 26 -2.38 -0.33 -10.91
CA GLY A 26 -2.46 -0.03 -12.34
C GLY A 26 -1.26 0.79 -12.88
N LYS A 27 -0.44 1.37 -12.00
CA LYS A 27 0.71 2.24 -12.27
C LYS A 27 1.74 2.13 -11.13
N ASP A 28 2.92 2.71 -11.33
CA ASP A 28 4.07 2.65 -10.41
C ASP A 28 3.76 3.13 -8.97
N VAL A 29 3.60 2.16 -8.06
CA VAL A 29 3.82 2.30 -6.62
C VAL A 29 5.32 2.38 -6.38
N ARG A 30 5.80 3.59 -6.07
CA ARG A 30 7.21 3.86 -5.71
C ARG A 30 7.35 4.59 -4.37
N ALA A 31 6.23 5.00 -3.76
CA ALA A 31 6.26 5.70 -2.49
C ALA A 31 6.28 4.69 -1.30
N PRO A 32 6.76 5.13 -0.11
CA PRO A 32 6.75 4.30 1.07
C PRO A 32 5.33 3.86 1.47
N LEU A 33 5.18 2.63 1.93
CA LEU A 33 3.93 2.10 2.46
C LEU A 33 3.72 2.53 3.92
N ALA A 34 2.46 2.53 4.37
CA ALA A 34 2.12 2.69 5.79
C ALA A 34 1.16 1.57 6.25
N LEU A 35 1.28 1.16 7.52
CA LEU A 35 0.45 0.13 8.14
C LEU A 35 -0.49 0.77 9.15
N GLY A 36 -1.79 0.57 8.97
CA GLY A 36 -2.84 1.05 9.89
C GLY A 36 -3.14 0.07 11.03
N PRO A 37 -3.93 0.52 12.02
CA PRO A 37 -4.22 -0.26 13.23
C PRO A 37 -5.00 -1.56 12.99
N ASP A 38 -5.73 -1.67 11.87
CA ASP A 38 -6.47 -2.87 11.47
C ASP A 38 -5.73 -3.73 10.42
N ASP A 39 -4.40 -3.71 10.47
CA ASP A 39 -3.49 -4.31 9.47
C ASP A 39 -3.77 -3.86 8.02
N THR A 40 -4.37 -2.68 7.87
CA THR A 40 -4.61 -2.08 6.55
C THR A 40 -3.30 -1.54 6.00
N ILE A 41 -2.97 -1.91 4.77
CA ILE A 41 -1.75 -1.46 4.11
C ILE A 41 -2.12 -0.33 3.16
N TYR A 42 -1.49 0.82 3.34
CA TYR A 42 -1.69 2.00 2.51
C TYR A 42 -0.51 2.14 1.56
N ALA A 43 -0.81 2.15 0.27
CA ALA A 43 0.16 2.26 -0.80
C ALA A 43 -0.11 3.52 -1.62
N ALA A 44 0.85 4.44 -1.62
CA ALA A 44 0.81 5.62 -2.47
C ALA A 44 1.59 5.37 -3.77
N ALA A 45 1.02 5.80 -4.88
CA ALA A 45 1.61 5.68 -6.21
C ALA A 45 1.92 7.06 -6.79
N LEU A 46 2.92 7.10 -7.68
CA LEU A 46 3.39 8.34 -8.31
C LEU A 46 2.40 8.91 -9.33
N ASP A 47 1.39 8.13 -9.72
CA ASP A 47 0.28 8.60 -10.55
C ASP A 47 -0.79 9.37 -9.74
N GLY A 48 -0.59 9.50 -8.42
CA GLY A 48 -1.53 10.18 -7.53
C GLY A 48 -2.62 9.28 -6.96
N MET A 49 -2.47 7.96 -7.10
CA MET A 49 -3.37 7.00 -6.47
C MET A 49 -2.91 6.62 -5.07
N LEU A 50 -3.86 6.54 -4.15
CA LEU A 50 -3.70 5.93 -2.83
C LEU A 50 -4.58 4.68 -2.78
N TYR A 51 -3.99 3.54 -2.43
CA TYR A 51 -4.69 2.26 -2.29
C TYR A 51 -4.70 1.84 -0.82
N ALA A 52 -5.85 1.41 -0.31
CA ALA A 52 -5.94 0.72 0.97
C ALA A 52 -6.18 -0.76 0.72
N LEU A 53 -5.28 -1.60 1.21
CA LEU A 53 -5.32 -3.04 1.04
C LEU A 53 -5.63 -3.73 2.37
N ARG A 54 -6.38 -4.82 2.29
CA ARG A 54 -6.58 -5.76 3.39
C ARG A 54 -5.29 -6.53 3.68
N PRO A 55 -5.19 -7.19 4.86
CA PRO A 55 -4.04 -8.03 5.20
C PRO A 55 -3.80 -9.20 4.24
N ASP A 56 -4.84 -9.62 3.50
CA ASP A 56 -4.76 -10.67 2.48
C ASP A 56 -4.46 -10.13 1.07
N GLY A 57 -4.15 -8.84 0.95
CA GLY A 57 -3.77 -8.19 -0.31
C GLY A 57 -4.95 -7.71 -1.17
N ALA A 58 -6.18 -7.97 -0.76
CA ALA A 58 -7.34 -7.49 -1.50
C ALA A 58 -7.54 -5.97 -1.32
N LEU A 59 -7.97 -5.29 -2.39
CA LEU A 59 -8.27 -3.86 -2.36
C LEU A 59 -9.51 -3.58 -1.48
N ARG A 60 -9.38 -2.72 -0.46
CA ARG A 60 -10.51 -2.16 0.30
C ARG A 60 -11.11 -0.97 -0.44
N TRP A 61 -10.27 -0.04 -0.87
CA TRP A 61 -10.66 1.16 -1.63
C TRP A 61 -9.44 1.81 -2.29
N SER A 62 -9.68 2.71 -3.24
CA SER A 62 -8.68 3.59 -3.84
C SER A 62 -9.14 5.04 -3.88
N PHE A 63 -8.19 5.97 -3.82
CA PHE A 63 -8.42 7.42 -3.88
C PHE A 63 -7.47 8.07 -4.88
N THR A 64 -7.96 9.08 -5.61
CA THR A 64 -7.18 9.85 -6.59
C THR A 64 -6.93 11.26 -6.08
N ALA A 65 -5.68 11.58 -5.76
CA ALA A 65 -5.27 12.87 -5.20
C ALA A 65 -5.08 14.00 -6.23
N GLY A 66 -5.22 13.70 -7.53
CA GLY A 66 -5.11 14.69 -8.62
C GLY A 66 -3.67 15.07 -9.01
N GLY A 67 -2.67 14.47 -8.37
CA GLY A 67 -1.25 14.62 -8.69
C GLY A 67 -0.38 13.62 -7.92
N PRO A 68 0.91 13.46 -8.27
CA PRO A 68 1.79 12.45 -7.68
C PRO A 68 1.84 12.51 -6.15
N ILE A 69 1.74 11.35 -5.50
CA ILE A 69 2.00 11.22 -4.06
C ILE A 69 3.41 10.63 -3.89
N ALA A 70 4.36 11.47 -3.49
CA ALA A 70 5.76 11.08 -3.28
C ALA A 70 6.11 10.81 -1.81
N SER A 71 5.21 11.09 -0.88
CA SER A 71 5.40 10.92 0.56
C SER A 71 4.73 9.66 1.09
N ALA A 72 5.24 9.15 2.22
CA ALA A 72 4.55 8.13 2.99
C ALA A 72 3.18 8.66 3.48
N PRO A 73 2.12 7.85 3.48
CA PRO A 73 0.85 8.21 4.12
C PRO A 73 1.03 8.35 5.64
N VAL A 74 0.31 9.29 6.26
CA VAL A 74 0.21 9.40 7.73
C VAL A 74 -1.16 8.86 8.14
N ILE A 75 -1.17 7.98 9.15
CA ILE A 75 -2.39 7.32 9.61
C ILE A 75 -2.66 7.77 11.05
N ASP A 76 -3.86 8.29 11.31
CA ASP A 76 -4.29 8.59 12.68
C ASP A 76 -4.72 7.32 13.44
N ALA A 77 -4.92 7.43 14.76
CA ALA A 77 -5.35 6.29 15.57
C ALA A 77 -6.73 5.73 15.18
N ALA A 78 -7.51 6.46 14.38
CA ALA A 78 -8.81 6.03 13.84
C ALA A 78 -8.71 5.43 12.43
N GLY A 79 -7.51 5.26 11.86
CA GLY A 79 -7.28 4.66 10.56
C GLY A 79 -7.55 5.59 9.36
N ARG A 80 -7.61 6.91 9.59
CA ARG A 80 -7.76 7.90 8.52
C ARG A 80 -6.40 8.26 7.93
N VAL A 81 -6.39 8.44 6.61
CA VAL A 81 -5.24 8.85 5.77
C VAL A 81 -5.57 10.11 5.02
#